data_AF-A0A957FX41-F1
#
_entry.id   AF-A0A957FX41-F1
#
_cell.length_a   1.000
_cell.length_b   1.000
_cell.length_c   1.000
_cell.angle_alpha   90.00
_cell.angle_beta   90.00
_cell.angle_gamma   90.00
#
_symmetry.space_group_name_H-M   'P 1'
#
loop_
_entity.id
_entity.type
_entity.pdbx_description
1 polymer ?
#
loop_
_entity_poly.entity_id
_entity_poly.type
_entity_poly.pdbx_seq_one_letter_code
_entity_poly.pdbx_strand_id
1 'polypeptide(L)'
;LYALLAHESILAQVQSEVDDLFTSGPVTAQGLRGLKTLQKVIMESLRLYPIAPALQGTVTTPFTFAGYEIPAGEPIIVAAAVTHFLPELYPDPETFDIERYSPGRQEHRQPGAFAAYGLGPHSCLGGSLADAQMMLTLATLLHHFDFAMEPAGYQLRVIANPLPCPSREFTVRITPRHPAKSTV
;
A
#
# COMPACT_ATOMS: atom_id res chain seq x y z
N LEU A 1 6.48 -4.85 -1.93
CA LEU A 1 7.76 -5.59 -1.99
C LEU A 1 8.93 -4.78 -1.45
N TYR A 2 9.29 -3.61 -2.03
CA TYR A 2 10.37 -2.75 -1.50
C TYR A 2 10.30 -2.55 0.02
N ALA A 3 9.15 -2.13 0.54
CA ALA A 3 8.96 -1.89 1.97
C ALA A 3 9.23 -3.13 2.84
N LEU A 4 8.89 -4.33 2.37
CA LEU A 4 9.21 -5.57 3.09
C LEU A 4 10.72 -5.84 3.10
N LEU A 5 11.39 -5.67 1.94
CA LEU A 5 12.82 -5.89 1.84
C LEU A 5 13.65 -4.88 2.62
N ALA A 6 13.12 -3.68 2.84
CA ALA A 6 13.71 -2.66 3.71
C ALA A 6 13.51 -2.95 5.21
N HIS A 7 12.62 -3.89 5.58
CA HIS A 7 12.27 -4.20 6.97
C HIS A 7 12.26 -5.73 7.20
N GLU A 8 13.44 -6.32 7.37
CA GLU A 8 13.64 -7.77 7.46
C GLU A 8 12.79 -8.46 8.55
N SER A 9 12.61 -7.81 9.70
CA SER A 9 11.79 -8.35 10.79
C SER A 9 10.31 -8.47 10.39
N ILE A 10 9.79 -7.50 9.64
CA ILE A 10 8.41 -7.53 9.13
C ILE A 10 8.29 -8.56 8.00
N LEU A 11 9.28 -8.65 7.12
CA LEU A 11 9.33 -9.68 6.08
C LEU A 11 9.26 -11.09 6.68
N ALA A 12 10.06 -11.38 7.71
CA ALA A 12 10.05 -12.68 8.38
C ALA A 12 8.68 -13.00 9.00
N GLN A 13 8.03 -12.02 9.63
CA GLN A 13 6.67 -12.19 10.17
C GLN A 13 5.65 -12.51 9.07
N VAL A 14 5.69 -11.76 7.96
CA VAL A 14 4.79 -11.99 6.82
C VAL A 14 5.04 -13.34 6.17
N GLN A 15 6.30 -13.75 6.01
CA GLN A 15 6.64 -15.06 5.45
C GLN A 15 6.09 -16.20 6.34
N SER A 16 6.25 -16.10 7.66
CA SER A 16 5.66 -17.07 8.59
C SER A 16 4.12 -17.11 8.47
N GLU A 17 3.47 -15.94 8.47
CA GLU A 17 2.01 -15.81 8.36
C GLU A 17 1.47 -16.42 7.06
N VAL A 18 2.21 -16.24 5.96
CA VAL A 18 1.90 -16.78 4.63
C VAL A 18 2.13 -18.28 4.58
N ASP A 19 3.24 -18.80 5.12
CA ASP A 19 3.56 -20.23 5.10
C ASP A 19 2.52 -21.05 5.87
N ASP A 20 2.00 -20.51 6.98
CA ASP A 20 0.89 -21.10 7.74
C ASP A 20 -0.40 -21.20 6.91
N LEU A 21 -0.71 -20.18 6.12
CA LEU A 21 -1.88 -20.18 5.23
C LEU A 21 -1.78 -21.29 4.18
N PHE A 22 -0.62 -21.44 3.54
CA PHE A 22 -0.43 -22.45 2.48
C PHE A 22 -0.32 -23.88 3.03
N THR A 23 0.15 -24.04 4.27
CA THR A 23 0.18 -25.34 4.95
C THR A 23 -1.22 -25.78 5.41
N SER A 24 -2.13 -24.83 5.66
CA SER A 24 -3.50 -25.09 6.12
C SER A 24 -4.45 -25.61 5.03
N GLY A 25 -3.98 -25.73 3.78
CA GLY A 25 -4.76 -26.24 2.64
C GLY A 25 -4.92 -25.21 1.51
N PRO A 26 -5.95 -25.35 0.66
CA PRO A 26 -6.19 -24.41 -0.44
C PRO A 26 -6.35 -22.98 0.05
N VAL A 27 -5.73 -22.03 -0.64
CA VAL A 27 -5.88 -20.60 -0.34
C VAL A 27 -7.33 -20.17 -0.56
N THR A 28 -7.97 -19.65 0.48
CA THR A 28 -9.34 -19.14 0.44
C THR A 28 -9.39 -17.65 0.72
N ALA A 29 -10.48 -16.99 0.31
CA ALA A 29 -10.72 -15.58 0.64
C ALA A 29 -10.80 -15.32 2.15
N GLN A 30 -11.24 -16.30 2.95
CA GLN A 30 -11.21 -16.20 4.41
C GLN A 30 -9.77 -16.28 4.95
N GLY A 31 -8.97 -17.21 4.42
CA GLY A 31 -7.56 -17.35 4.77
C GLY A 31 -6.76 -16.08 4.47
N LEU A 32 -6.96 -15.48 3.28
CA LEU A 32 -6.33 -14.20 2.93
C LEU A 32 -6.70 -13.06 3.89
N ARG A 33 -7.98 -12.98 4.31
CA ARG A 33 -8.43 -12.01 5.32
C ARG A 33 -7.80 -12.25 6.70
N GLY A 34 -7.25 -13.43 6.94
CA GLY A 34 -6.51 -13.80 8.15
C GLY A 34 -5.08 -13.28 8.19
N LEU A 35 -4.48 -12.91 7.06
CA LEU A 35 -3.11 -12.40 6.96
C LEU A 35 -3.00 -10.94 7.46
N LYS A 36 -3.09 -10.73 8.78
CA LYS A 36 -3.19 -9.40 9.38
C LYS A 36 -1.91 -8.60 9.18
N THR A 37 -0.76 -9.23 9.31
CA THR A 37 0.54 -8.55 9.16
C THR A 37 0.72 -8.08 7.73
N LEU A 38 0.43 -8.95 6.74
CA LEU A 38 0.46 -8.56 5.34
C LEU A 38 -0.53 -7.43 5.02
N GLN A 39 -1.74 -7.47 5.59
CA GLN A 39 -2.72 -6.40 5.41
C GLN A 39 -2.18 -5.06 5.89
N LYS A 40 -1.59 -5.00 7.11
CA LYS A 40 -1.00 -3.77 7.65
C LYS A 40 0.15 -3.25 6.77
N VAL A 41 1.00 -4.14 6.25
CA VAL A 41 2.08 -3.79 5.32
C VAL A 41 1.55 -3.13 4.05
N ILE A 42 0.49 -3.70 3.46
CA ILE A 42 -0.13 -3.12 2.25
C ILE A 42 -0.71 -1.74 2.56
N MET A 43 -1.43 -1.60 3.67
CA MET A 43 -1.99 -0.31 4.07
C MET A 43 -0.90 0.76 4.28
N GLU A 44 0.19 0.42 4.98
CA GLU A 44 1.31 1.36 5.20
C GLU A 44 2.05 1.69 3.91
N SER A 45 2.18 0.71 3.01
CA SER A 45 2.77 0.92 1.69
C SER A 45 1.93 1.87 0.85
N LEU A 46 0.60 1.72 0.86
CA LEU A 46 -0.32 2.63 0.17
C LEU A 46 -0.31 4.04 0.76
N ARG A 47 -0.08 4.16 2.08
CA ARG A 47 0.05 5.45 2.76
C ARG A 47 1.30 6.20 2.29
N LEU A 48 2.46 5.55 2.39
CA LEU A 48 3.77 6.16 2.09
C LEU A 48 4.08 6.27 0.59
N TYR A 49 3.52 5.38 -0.23
CA TYR A 49 3.77 5.33 -1.67
C TYR A 49 2.44 5.42 -2.46
N PRO A 50 1.72 6.56 -2.36
CA PRO A 50 0.44 6.73 -3.02
C PRO A 50 0.58 6.74 -4.55
N ILE A 51 -0.19 5.89 -5.23
CA ILE A 51 -0.23 5.81 -6.70
C ILE A 51 -0.94 7.03 -7.31
N ALA A 52 -1.89 7.63 -6.61
CA ALA A 52 -2.59 8.83 -7.04
C ALA A 52 -2.51 9.90 -5.93
N PRO A 53 -1.37 10.60 -5.77
CA PRO A 53 -1.17 11.53 -4.66
C PRO A 53 -2.08 12.77 -4.75
N ALA A 54 -2.52 13.12 -5.95
CA ALA A 54 -3.45 14.20 -6.20
C ALA A 54 -4.48 13.82 -7.25
N LEU A 55 -5.69 14.35 -7.10
CA LEU A 55 -6.82 14.19 -8.03
C LEU A 55 -7.08 15.52 -8.72
N GLN A 56 -7.35 15.48 -10.02
CA GLN A 56 -7.64 16.67 -10.81
C GLN A 56 -9.13 16.72 -11.15
N GLY A 57 -9.69 17.92 -11.20
CA GLY A 57 -11.08 18.14 -11.60
C GLY A 57 -11.30 19.54 -12.13
N THR A 58 -12.53 19.82 -12.55
CA THR A 58 -12.98 21.15 -12.97
C THR A 58 -14.21 21.52 -12.18
N VAL A 59 -14.26 22.74 -11.68
CA VAL A 59 -15.38 23.24 -10.89
C VAL A 59 -16.60 23.40 -11.79
N THR A 60 -17.68 22.67 -11.52
CA THR A 60 -18.92 22.74 -12.30
C THR A 60 -19.92 23.72 -11.71
N THR A 61 -19.88 23.93 -10.39
CA THR A 61 -20.75 24.87 -9.66
C THR A 61 -19.85 25.74 -8.78
N PRO A 62 -19.97 27.08 -8.83
CA PRO A 62 -19.17 27.96 -7.99
C PRO A 62 -19.39 27.65 -6.50
N PHE A 63 -18.34 27.75 -5.71
CA PHE A 63 -18.40 27.51 -4.27
C PHE A 63 -17.40 28.37 -3.50
N THR A 64 -17.61 28.49 -2.20
CA THR A 64 -16.66 29.14 -1.29
C THR A 64 -15.94 28.10 -0.46
N PHE A 65 -14.61 28.17 -0.42
CA PHE A 65 -13.79 27.31 0.43
C PHE A 65 -12.76 28.14 1.19
N ALA A 66 -12.73 27.99 2.52
CA ALA A 66 -11.84 28.76 3.40
C ALA A 66 -11.87 30.29 3.17
N GLY A 67 -13.04 30.83 2.78
CA GLY A 67 -13.22 32.26 2.48
C GLY A 67 -12.88 32.67 1.05
N TYR A 68 -12.41 31.75 0.20
CA TYR A 68 -12.11 32.01 -1.20
C TYR A 68 -13.28 31.59 -2.09
N GLU A 69 -13.74 32.49 -2.97
CA GLU A 69 -14.71 32.17 -4.02
C GLU A 69 -14.01 31.50 -5.19
N ILE A 70 -14.51 30.32 -5.58
CA ILE A 70 -13.96 29.52 -6.66
C ILE A 70 -15.03 29.44 -7.77
N PRO A 71 -14.80 30.11 -8.92
CA PRO A 71 -15.78 30.14 -10.00
C PRO A 71 -15.87 28.80 -10.76
N ALA A 72 -16.98 28.63 -11.48
CA ALA A 72 -17.13 27.49 -12.39
C ALA A 72 -16.17 27.61 -13.58
N GLY A 73 -15.69 26.47 -14.07
CA GLY A 73 -14.70 26.37 -15.14
C GLY A 73 -13.25 26.29 -14.64
N GLU A 74 -12.98 26.61 -13.37
CA GLU A 74 -11.62 26.57 -12.84
C GLU A 74 -11.11 25.12 -12.69
N PRO A 75 -9.86 24.83 -13.12
CA PRO A 75 -9.21 23.57 -12.80
C PRO A 75 -8.84 23.53 -11.31
N ILE A 76 -9.09 22.40 -10.67
CA ILE A 76 -8.74 22.16 -9.26
C ILE A 76 -7.89 20.92 -9.12
N ILE A 77 -7.00 20.96 -8.14
CA ILE A 77 -6.19 19.82 -7.71
C ILE A 77 -6.49 19.56 -6.24
N VAL A 78 -6.95 18.36 -5.93
CA VAL A 78 -7.14 17.86 -4.56
C VAL A 78 -5.96 16.99 -4.20
N ALA A 79 -5.09 17.48 -3.33
CA ALA A 79 -3.90 16.76 -2.87
C ALA A 79 -4.26 15.70 -1.82
N ALA A 80 -4.96 14.64 -2.26
CA ALA A 80 -5.56 13.63 -1.40
C ALA A 80 -4.56 12.93 -0.48
N ALA A 81 -3.32 12.70 -0.93
CA ALA A 81 -2.32 12.02 -0.13
C ALA A 81 -1.59 12.92 0.88
N VAL A 82 -1.84 14.24 0.91
CA VAL A 82 -1.19 15.11 1.91
C VAL A 82 -1.52 14.67 3.33
N THR A 83 -2.76 14.21 3.57
CA THR A 83 -3.20 13.73 4.89
C THR A 83 -2.41 12.52 5.39
N HIS A 84 -1.83 11.73 4.48
CA HIS A 84 -0.96 10.61 4.85
C HIS A 84 0.32 11.07 5.57
N PHE A 85 0.73 12.32 5.37
CA PHE A 85 1.99 12.87 5.89
C PHE A 85 1.80 13.95 6.95
N LEU A 86 0.55 14.20 7.38
CA LEU A 86 0.24 15.16 8.44
C LEU A 86 0.55 14.56 9.82
N PRO A 87 1.48 15.12 10.62
CA PRO A 87 1.82 14.60 11.95
C PRO A 87 0.65 14.53 12.92
N GLU A 88 -0.34 15.42 12.77
CA GLU A 88 -1.57 15.43 13.56
C GLU A 88 -2.47 14.20 13.30
N LEU A 89 -2.35 13.56 12.13
CA LEU A 89 -3.06 12.33 11.78
C LEU A 89 -2.16 11.11 11.95
N TYR A 90 -0.88 11.22 11.61
CA TYR A 90 0.11 10.17 11.65
C TYR A 90 1.38 10.66 12.33
N PRO A 91 1.58 10.40 13.64
CA PRO A 91 2.83 10.72 14.34
C PRO A 91 4.03 10.08 13.64
N ASP A 92 5.15 10.80 13.49
CA ASP A 92 6.32 10.38 12.72
C ASP A 92 5.95 9.89 11.30
N PRO A 93 5.30 10.72 10.48
CA PRO A 93 4.59 10.29 9.27
C PRO A 93 5.48 9.66 8.20
N GLU A 94 6.77 9.96 8.17
CA GLU A 94 7.71 9.39 7.19
C GLU A 94 8.17 7.98 7.56
N THR A 95 7.91 7.53 8.79
CA THR A 95 8.32 6.23 9.30
C THR A 95 7.34 5.15 8.84
N PHE A 96 7.87 4.06 8.27
CA PHE A 96 7.11 2.86 7.92
C PHE A 96 6.76 2.07 9.18
N ASP A 97 5.53 2.23 9.65
CA ASP A 97 5.05 1.68 10.91
C ASP A 97 3.70 1.01 10.73
N ILE A 98 3.73 -0.33 10.64
CA ILE A 98 2.54 -1.15 10.44
C ILE A 98 1.63 -1.21 11.68
N GLU A 99 2.12 -0.80 12.86
CA GLU A 99 1.34 -0.84 14.10
C GLU A 99 0.33 0.32 14.18
N ARG A 100 0.38 1.29 13.25
CA ARG A 100 -0.69 2.28 13.02
C ARG A 100 -2.07 1.67 12.73
N TYR A 101 -2.07 0.42 12.28
CA TYR A 101 -3.29 -0.30 11.91
C TYR A 101 -3.75 -1.27 13.01
N SER A 102 -3.00 -1.36 14.12
CA SER A 102 -3.34 -2.21 15.27
C SER A 102 -4.46 -1.62 16.13
N PRO A 103 -5.18 -2.47 16.89
CA PRO A 103 -6.08 -2.00 17.95
C PRO A 103 -5.38 -1.01 18.89
N GLY A 104 -6.05 0.10 19.21
CA GLY A 104 -5.52 1.15 20.09
C GLY A 104 -4.89 2.35 19.38
N ARG A 105 -4.39 2.17 18.14
CA ARG A 105 -3.84 3.27 17.33
C ARG A 105 -4.79 3.68 16.21
N GLN A 106 -5.05 2.79 15.25
CA GLN A 106 -6.06 2.91 14.20
C GLN A 106 -6.11 4.30 13.52
N GLU A 107 -4.96 4.94 13.31
CA GLU A 107 -4.87 6.33 12.83
C GLU A 107 -5.62 6.51 11.49
N HIS A 108 -5.62 5.48 10.65
CA HIS A 108 -6.35 5.40 9.38
C HIS A 108 -7.88 5.57 9.48
N ARG A 109 -8.47 5.41 10.67
CA ARG A 109 -9.92 5.58 10.91
C ARG A 109 -10.31 7.02 11.20
N GLN A 110 -9.34 7.90 11.45
CA GLN A 110 -9.61 9.31 11.60
C GLN A 110 -10.23 9.88 10.30
N PRO A 111 -11.21 10.79 10.38
CA PRO A 111 -11.86 11.34 9.19
C PRO A 111 -10.85 11.93 8.21
N GLY A 112 -10.83 11.40 6.98
CA GLY A 112 -9.94 11.89 5.90
C GLY A 112 -8.47 11.49 6.03
N ALA A 113 -8.07 10.72 7.04
CA ALA A 113 -6.66 10.36 7.24
C ALA A 113 -6.13 9.40 6.18
N PHE A 114 -6.91 8.38 5.81
CA PHE A 114 -6.49 7.39 4.81
C PHE A 114 -7.26 7.57 3.51
N ALA A 115 -6.59 8.12 2.49
CA ALA A 115 -7.16 8.48 1.20
C ALA A 115 -6.50 7.72 0.02
N ALA A 116 -5.92 6.54 0.28
CA ALA A 116 -5.23 5.72 -0.73
C ALA A 116 -6.11 5.38 -1.96
N TYR A 117 -7.42 5.29 -1.75
CA TYR A 117 -8.42 5.00 -2.78
C TYR A 117 -9.29 6.22 -3.11
N GLY A 118 -8.86 7.42 -2.73
CA GLY A 118 -9.70 8.63 -2.77
C GLY A 118 -10.75 8.66 -1.66
N LEU A 119 -11.53 9.74 -1.61
CA LEU A 119 -12.57 9.98 -0.62
C LEU A 119 -13.89 10.39 -1.29
N GLY A 120 -15.00 10.12 -0.62
CA GLY A 120 -16.33 10.55 -1.07
C GLY A 120 -16.92 9.72 -2.22
N PRO A 121 -17.90 10.26 -2.96
CA PRO A 121 -18.69 9.50 -3.96
C PRO A 121 -17.88 8.94 -5.13
N HIS A 122 -16.69 9.51 -5.38
CA HIS A 122 -15.78 9.08 -6.45
C HIS A 122 -14.58 8.29 -5.91
N SER A 123 -14.67 7.75 -4.69
CA SER A 123 -13.70 6.78 -4.20
C SER A 123 -13.58 5.59 -5.17
N CYS A 124 -12.37 5.04 -5.30
CA CYS A 124 -12.05 3.98 -6.23
C CYS A 124 -12.98 2.77 -6.04
N LEU A 125 -13.84 2.52 -7.02
CA LEU A 125 -14.73 1.35 -7.04
C LEU A 125 -13.94 0.03 -6.98
N GLY A 126 -12.69 0.04 -7.44
CA GLY A 126 -11.79 -1.11 -7.45
C GLY A 126 -10.99 -1.32 -6.16
N GLY A 127 -11.13 -0.47 -5.12
CA GLY A 127 -10.28 -0.54 -3.92
C GLY A 127 -10.26 -1.93 -3.25
N SER A 128 -11.44 -2.51 -3.03
CA SER A 128 -11.55 -3.86 -2.44
C SER A 128 -10.96 -4.97 -3.33
N LEU A 129 -11.06 -4.81 -4.65
CA LEU A 129 -10.45 -5.76 -5.59
C LEU A 129 -8.92 -5.63 -5.59
N ALA A 130 -8.42 -4.40 -5.57
CA ALA A 130 -6.99 -4.10 -5.49
C ALA A 130 -6.38 -4.68 -4.21
N ASP A 131 -7.02 -4.49 -3.05
CA ASP A 131 -6.60 -5.11 -1.79
C ASP A 131 -6.52 -6.64 -1.91
N ALA A 132 -7.58 -7.27 -2.42
CA ALA A 132 -7.59 -8.73 -2.59
C ALA A 132 -6.50 -9.24 -3.54
N GLN A 133 -6.26 -8.52 -4.65
CA GLN A 133 -5.19 -8.84 -5.59
C GLN A 133 -3.82 -8.68 -4.97
N MET A 134 -3.55 -7.57 -4.27
CA MET A 134 -2.27 -7.34 -3.59
C MET A 134 -1.99 -8.39 -2.51
N MET A 135 -3.00 -8.72 -1.71
CA MET A 135 -2.91 -9.76 -0.67
C MET A 135 -2.56 -11.12 -1.28
N LEU A 136 -3.32 -11.56 -2.29
CA LEU A 136 -3.10 -12.86 -2.94
C LEU A 136 -1.75 -12.91 -3.67
N THR A 137 -1.41 -11.87 -4.43
CA THR A 137 -0.16 -11.81 -5.20
C THR A 137 1.04 -11.82 -4.26
N LEU A 138 1.07 -10.98 -3.23
CA LEU A 138 2.20 -10.96 -2.29
C LEU A 138 2.30 -12.24 -1.48
N ALA A 139 1.19 -12.79 -0.98
CA ALA A 139 1.21 -14.07 -0.27
C ALA A 139 1.75 -15.19 -1.17
N THR A 140 1.30 -15.28 -2.42
CA THR A 140 1.77 -16.30 -3.35
C THR A 140 3.26 -16.16 -3.66
N LEU A 141 3.72 -14.94 -3.94
CA LEU A 141 5.13 -14.67 -4.23
C LEU A 141 6.01 -15.00 -3.03
N LEU A 142 5.65 -14.53 -1.84
CA LEU A 142 6.44 -14.70 -0.62
C LEU A 142 6.44 -16.14 -0.12
N HIS A 143 5.39 -16.93 -0.40
CA HIS A 143 5.40 -18.35 -0.13
C HIS A 143 6.42 -19.09 -1.01
N HIS A 144 6.38 -18.83 -2.32
CA HIS A 144 7.18 -19.61 -3.27
C HIS A 144 8.62 -19.13 -3.44
N PHE A 145 8.93 -17.87 -3.15
CA PHE A 145 10.22 -17.26 -3.46
C PHE A 145 10.74 -16.37 -2.34
N ASP A 146 12.06 -16.39 -2.18
CA ASP A 146 12.82 -15.41 -1.43
C ASP A 146 13.24 -14.30 -2.39
N PHE A 147 13.20 -13.07 -1.87
CA PHE A 147 13.55 -11.87 -2.61
C PHE A 147 14.67 -11.15 -1.85
N ALA A 148 15.70 -10.71 -2.57
CA ALA A 148 16.75 -9.87 -2.02
C ALA A 148 16.94 -8.65 -2.93
N MET A 149 17.08 -7.46 -2.33
CA MET A 149 17.38 -6.25 -3.10
C MET A 149 18.73 -6.37 -3.80
N GLU A 150 18.77 -5.90 -5.05
CA GLU A 150 19.98 -5.83 -5.86
C GLU A 150 20.07 -4.44 -6.50
N PRO A 151 21.05 -3.59 -6.11
CA PRO A 151 22.03 -3.80 -5.04
C PRO A 151 21.42 -3.85 -3.64
N ALA A 152 22.12 -4.47 -2.69
CA ALA A 152 21.73 -4.46 -1.29
C ALA A 152 21.70 -3.01 -0.76
N GLY A 153 20.70 -2.69 0.06
CA GLY A 153 20.53 -1.35 0.64
C GLY A 153 20.04 -0.28 -0.35
N TYR A 154 19.52 -0.66 -1.52
CA TYR A 154 18.91 0.26 -2.47
C TYR A 154 17.89 1.19 -1.79
N GLN A 155 18.00 2.49 -2.06
CA GLN A 155 17.05 3.49 -1.58
C GLN A 155 16.01 3.75 -2.67
N LEU A 156 14.72 3.69 -2.31
CA LEU A 156 13.65 3.80 -3.29
C LEU A 156 13.66 5.18 -3.94
N ARG A 157 14.00 5.17 -5.24
CA ARG A 157 13.77 6.30 -6.12
C ARG A 157 12.42 6.15 -6.80
N VAL A 158 11.49 7.05 -6.50
CA VAL A 158 10.17 7.11 -7.15
C VAL A 158 10.25 7.99 -8.40
N ILE A 159 9.73 7.50 -9.51
CA ILE A 159 9.57 8.24 -10.77
C ILE A 159 8.10 8.24 -11.17
N ALA A 160 7.70 9.13 -12.08
CA ALA A 160 6.34 9.12 -12.64
C ALA A 160 6.32 8.42 -14.01
N ASN A 161 5.58 7.30 -14.16
CA ASN A 161 5.35 6.67 -15.47
C ASN A 161 4.17 5.65 -15.51
N PRO A 162 2.96 6.04 -15.96
CA PRO A 162 2.40 7.40 -15.96
C PRO A 162 2.07 7.90 -14.55
N LEU A 163 2.06 7.00 -13.56
CA LEU A 163 1.84 7.28 -12.14
C LEU A 163 3.13 7.04 -11.34
N PRO A 164 3.25 7.53 -10.09
CA PRO A 164 4.35 7.21 -9.19
C PRO A 164 4.62 5.71 -9.11
N CYS A 165 5.84 5.31 -9.45
CA CYS A 165 6.31 3.94 -9.38
C CYS A 165 7.82 3.90 -9.04
N PRO A 166 8.34 2.76 -8.56
CA PRO A 166 9.78 2.59 -8.42
C PRO A 166 10.50 2.81 -9.76
N SER A 167 11.67 3.42 -9.71
CA SER A 167 12.54 3.53 -10.88
C SER A 167 12.94 2.14 -11.41
N ARG A 168 13.38 2.08 -12.67
CA ARG A 168 13.90 0.83 -13.28
C ARG A 168 15.17 0.30 -12.61
N GLU A 169 15.79 1.08 -11.73
CA GLU A 169 16.96 0.68 -10.95
C GLU A 169 16.58 -0.21 -9.76
N PHE A 170 15.30 -0.24 -9.37
CA PHE A 170 14.83 -1.19 -8.36
C PHE A 170 14.79 -2.61 -8.94
N THR A 171 15.85 -3.38 -8.68
CA THR A 171 15.92 -4.79 -9.06
C THR A 171 16.00 -5.70 -7.83
N VAL A 172 15.54 -6.93 -8.00
CA VAL A 172 15.53 -7.95 -6.96
C VAL A 172 16.05 -9.27 -7.53
N ARG A 173 16.86 -9.96 -6.74
CA ARG A 173 17.20 -11.36 -6.97
C ARG A 173 16.08 -12.23 -6.38
N ILE A 174 15.71 -13.27 -7.13
CA ILE A 174 14.62 -14.19 -6.78
C ILE A 174 15.22 -15.59 -6.66
N THR A 175 14.96 -16.28 -5.55
CA THR A 175 15.35 -17.68 -5.34
C THR A 175 14.14 -18.50 -4.86
N PRO A 176 13.91 -19.73 -5.35
CA PRO A 176 12.82 -20.57 -4.84
C PRO A 176 12.98 -20.88 -3.34
N ARG A 177 11.91 -20.73 -2.54
CA ARG A 177 11.87 -21.05 -1.10
C ARG A 177 11.60 -22.52 -0.82
N HIS A 178 10.71 -23.11 -1.60
CA HIS A 178 10.33 -24.50 -1.47
C HIS A 178 10.87 -25.28 -2.67
N PRO A 179 11.46 -26.47 -2.45
CA PRO A 179 11.86 -27.33 -3.56
C PRO A 179 10.62 -27.63 -4.41
N ALA A 180 10.77 -27.59 -5.74
CA ALA A 180 9.70 -27.99 -6.64
C ALA A 180 9.20 -29.38 -6.23
N LYS A 181 7.91 -29.52 -5.93
CA LYS A 181 7.31 -30.85 -5.78
C LYS A 181 7.56 -31.57 -7.10
N SER A 182 8.38 -32.63 -7.08
CA SER A 182 8.62 -33.49 -8.23
C SER A 182 7.26 -33.91 -8.78
N THR A 183 6.88 -33.39 -9.94
CA THR A 183 5.75 -33.90 -10.71
C THR A 183 6.11 -35.33 -11.09
N VAL A 184 5.46 -36.29 -10.42
CA VAL A 184 5.41 -37.70 -10.81
C VAL A 184 4.35 -37.86 -11.89
#